data_AF-A0AAP3EMH3-F1
#
_entry.id   AF-A0AAP3EMH3-F1
#
_cell.length_a   1.000
_cell.length_b   1.000
_cell.length_c   1.000
_cell.angle_alpha   90.00
_cell.angle_beta   90.00
_cell.angle_gamma   90.00
#
_symmetry.space_group_name_H-M   'P 1'
#
loop_
_entity.id
_entity.type
_entity.pdbx_description
1 polymer ?
#
loop_
_entity_poly.entity_id
_entity_poly.type
_entity_poly.pdbx_seq_one_letter_code
_entity_poly.pdbx_strand_id
1 'polypeptide(L)' 'KRTLRRDLEDENGNFMVRKHTIDVPPGTNRSYRVTADALGRWAYHCHLLYHMEMGMFREVRVEE' A
#
# COMPACT_ATOMS: atom_id res chain seq x y z
N LYS A 1 10.65 11.46 9.45
CA LYS A 1 9.79 10.42 10.07
C LYS A 1 9.90 9.17 9.20
N ARG A 2 10.24 8.02 9.77
CA ARG A 2 10.42 6.73 9.06
C ARG A 2 9.03 6.10 8.81
N THR A 3 8.62 5.91 7.55
CA THR A 3 7.27 5.46 7.12
C THR A 3 7.28 4.74 5.76
N LEU A 4 6.33 3.82 5.53
CA LEU A 4 5.99 3.37 4.17
C LEU A 4 5.11 4.40 3.46
N ARG A 5 5.66 5.12 2.48
CA ARG A 5 4.93 6.11 1.68
C ARG A 5 4.40 5.48 0.40
N ARG A 6 3.11 5.65 0.12
CA ARG A 6 2.46 5.17 -1.11
C ARG A 6 2.00 6.36 -1.93
N ASP A 7 2.55 6.49 -3.12
CA ASP A 7 2.30 7.56 -4.07
C ASP A 7 1.46 7.00 -5.23
N LEU A 8 0.26 7.54 -5.43
CA LEU A 8 -0.54 7.27 -6.62
C LEU A 8 -0.08 8.17 -7.74
N GLU A 9 0.14 7.58 -8.91
CA GLU A 9 0.65 8.24 -10.10
C GLU A 9 -0.36 8.06 -11.25
N ASP A 10 -0.37 9.00 -12.19
CA ASP A 10 -1.15 8.87 -13.42
C ASP A 10 -0.45 7.91 -14.42
N GLU A 11 -1.05 7.73 -15.59
CA GLU A 11 -0.49 6.85 -16.63
C GLU A 11 0.88 7.31 -17.16
N ASN A 12 1.22 8.58 -16.99
CA ASN A 12 2.48 9.18 -17.39
C ASN A 12 3.52 9.20 -16.24
N GLY A 13 3.18 8.66 -15.07
CA GLY A 13 4.05 8.66 -13.88
C GLY A 13 4.04 9.97 -13.10
N ASN A 14 3.13 10.91 -13.39
CA ASN A 14 3.01 12.14 -12.63
C ASN A 14 2.34 11.87 -11.28
N PHE A 15 2.90 12.44 -10.22
CA PHE A 15 2.35 12.34 -8.88
C PHE A 15 0.93 12.92 -8.80
N MET A 16 -0.01 12.14 -8.29
CA MET A 16 -1.38 12.59 -8.03
C MET A 16 -1.61 12.84 -6.54
N VAL A 17 -1.40 11.83 -5.70
CA VAL A 17 -1.69 11.90 -4.27
C VAL A 17 -0.89 10.87 -3.47
N ARG A 18 -0.53 11.22 -2.23
CA ARG A 18 0.07 10.31 -1.25
C ARG A 18 -0.98 9.86 -0.23
N LYS A 19 -1.17 8.54 -0.06
CA LYS A 19 -2.11 7.97 0.93
C LYS A 19 -1.53 6.73 1.59
N HIS A 20 -2.07 6.33 2.73
CA HIS A 20 -1.71 5.05 3.38
C HIS A 20 -2.63 3.89 2.97
N THR A 21 -3.85 4.22 2.57
CA THR A 21 -4.89 3.27 2.12
C THR A 21 -5.39 3.73 0.75
N ILE A 22 -5.54 2.79 -0.18
CA ILE A 22 -5.98 3.04 -1.56
C ILE A 22 -7.26 2.24 -1.81
N ASP A 23 -8.29 2.91 -2.32
CA ASP A 23 -9.53 2.26 -2.72
C ASP A 23 -9.34 1.55 -4.07
N VAL A 24 -9.74 0.28 -4.12
CA VAL A 24 -9.69 -0.55 -5.34
C VAL A 24 -11.10 -1.05 -5.62
N PRO A 25 -11.81 -0.46 -6.61
CA PRO A 25 -13.12 -0.94 -7.02
C PRO A 25 -13.09 -2.40 -7.49
N PRO A 26 -14.18 -3.17 -7.31
CA PRO A 26 -14.26 -4.55 -7.79
C PRO A 26 -13.97 -4.68 -9.28
N GLY A 27 -13.21 -5.71 -9.67
CA GLY A 27 -12.86 -5.97 -11.07
C GLY A 27 -11.84 -4.98 -11.67
N THR A 28 -11.24 -4.11 -10.85
CA THR A 28 -10.23 -3.16 -11.30
C THR A 28 -8.85 -3.46 -10.71
N ASN A 29 -7.82 -2.97 -11.40
CA ASN A 29 -6.45 -2.97 -10.90
C ASN A 29 -6.00 -1.53 -10.63
N ARG A 30 -5.08 -1.37 -9.67
CA ARG A 30 -4.44 -0.10 -9.32
C ARG A 30 -2.94 -0.33 -9.12
N SER A 31 -2.13 0.55 -9.70
CA SER A 31 -0.69 0.62 -9.48
C SER A 31 -0.38 1.86 -8.65
N TYR A 32 0.58 1.75 -7.75
CA TYR A 32 1.06 2.87 -6.94
C TYR A 32 2.53 2.60 -6.54
N ARG A 33 3.30 3.67 -6.34
CA ARG A 33 4.71 3.58 -5.96
C ARG A 33 4.86 3.53 -4.46
N VAL A 34 5.71 2.64 -3.96
CA VAL A 34 6.02 2.52 -2.53
C VAL A 34 7.46 2.96 -2.28
N THR A 35 7.66 3.89 -1.35
CA THR A 35 8.98 4.22 -0.81
C THR A 35 9.07 3.73 0.62
N ALA A 36 10.02 2.82 0.87
CA ALA A 36 10.30 2.27 2.18
C ALA A 36 11.55 2.93 2.77
N ASP A 37 11.35 3.94 3.63
CA ASP A 37 12.44 4.64 4.33
C ASP A 37 12.59 4.19 5.79
N ALA A 38 12.04 3.01 6.11
CA ALA A 38 11.92 2.48 7.45
C ALA A 38 12.03 0.95 7.49
N LEU A 39 13.11 0.45 8.11
CA LEU A 39 13.33 -0.97 8.35
C LEU A 39 12.25 -1.56 9.26
N GLY A 40 11.98 -2.85 9.10
CA GLY A 40 11.08 -3.61 9.96
C GLY A 40 9.98 -4.35 9.21
N ARG A 41 8.97 -4.76 9.97
CA ARG A 41 7.82 -5.54 9.49
C ARG A 41 6.59 -4.66 9.45
N TRP A 42 5.91 -4.64 8.32
CA TRP A 42 4.81 -3.74 8.05
C TRP A 42 3.56 -4.50 7.62
N ALA A 43 2.44 -4.17 8.24
CA ALA A 43 1.16 -4.73 7.85
C ALA A 43 0.73 -4.20 6.47
N TYR A 44 0.33 -5.11 5.60
CA TYR A 44 -0.22 -4.82 4.28
C TYR A 44 -1.48 -5.66 4.07
N HIS A 45 -2.64 -5.04 4.18
CA HIS A 45 -3.91 -5.77 4.24
C HIS A 45 -5.06 -4.95 3.70
N CYS A 46 -6.17 -5.63 3.42
CA CYS A 46 -7.44 -4.96 3.16
C CYS A 46 -7.96 -4.32 4.46
N HIS A 47 -8.43 -3.07 4.39
CA HIS A 47 -8.99 -2.38 5.56
C HIS A 47 -10.42 -2.80 5.91
N LEU A 48 -11.08 -3.61 5.08
CA LEU A 48 -12.32 -4.27 5.48
C LEU A 48 -11.97 -5.38 6.47
N LEU A 49 -12.39 -5.24 7.73
CA LEU A 49 -12.02 -6.15 8.82
C LEU A 49 -12.31 -7.61 8.50
N TYR A 50 -13.48 -7.90 7.92
CA TYR A 50 -13.85 -9.24 7.49
C TYR A 50 -12.86 -9.83 6.46
N HIS A 51 -12.39 -9.02 5.51
CA HIS A 51 -11.39 -9.47 4.53
C HIS A 51 -10.03 -9.71 5.18
N MET A 52 -9.63 -8.85 6.13
CA MET A 52 -8.41 -9.03 6.90
C MET A 52 -8.42 -10.36 7.66
N GLU A 53 -9.51 -10.65 8.38
CA GLU A 53 -9.68 -11.86 9.19
C GLU A 53 -9.71 -13.14 8.33
N MET A 54 -10.31 -13.08 7.15
CA MET A 54 -10.31 -14.19 6.18
C MET A 54 -8.99 -14.39 5.43
N GLY A 55 -7.95 -13.59 5.71
CA GLY A 55 -6.60 -13.81 5.17
C GLY A 55 -6.17 -12.84 4.07
N MET A 56 -6.90 -11.76 3.78
CA MET A 56 -6.37 -10.63 2.99
C MET A 56 -5.42 -9.76 3.84
N PHE A 57 -4.46 -10.41 4.49
CA PHE A 57 -3.43 -9.80 5.31
C PHE A 57 -2.07 -10.37 4.92
N ARG A 58 -1.09 -9.49 4.75
CA ARG A 58 0.30 -9.81 4.46
C ARG A 58 1.24 -8.93 5.28
N GLU A 59 2.44 -9.44 5.48
CA GLU A 59 3.56 -8.71 6.06
C GLU A 59 4.53 -8.31 4.94
N VAL A 60 4.96 -7.06 4.93
CA VAL A 60 6.06 -6.56 4.12
C VAL A 60 7.27 -6.39 5.02
N ARG A 61 8.39 -7.01 4.65
CA ARG A 61 9.66 -6.90 5.37
C ARG A 61 10.59 -5.94 4.64
N VAL A 62 11.15 -5.00 5.37
CA VAL A 62 12.17 -4.06 4.88
C VAL A 62 13.43 -4.31 5.70
N GLU A 63 14.46 -4.80 5.03
CA GLU A 63 15.76 -5.19 5.59
C GLU A 63 16.86 -4.29 4.98
N GLU A 64 18.07 -4.35 5.54
CA GLU A 64 19.23 -3.55 5.07
C GLU A 64 19.81 -4.07 3.74
#